data_AF-A0A7J3Z8W8-F1
#
_entry.id   AF-A0A7J3Z8W8-F1
#
_cell.length_a   1.000
_cell.length_b   1.000
_cell.length_c   1.000
_cell.angle_alpha   90.00
_cell.angle_beta   90.00
_cell.angle_gamma   90.00
#
_symmetry.space_group_name_H-M   'P 1'
#
loop_
_entity.id
_entity.type
_entity.pdbx_description
1 polymer ?
#
loop_
_entity_poly.entity_id
_entity_poly.type
_entity_poly.pdbx_seq_one_letter_code
_entity_poly.pdbx_strand_id
1 'polypeptide(L)'
;MSATGKLIGIVKGYRRSRARQYNNQVLLHILADQKVLGSLVGAKVVARDLHGNVYRGRVLKVHSFRNCVVVARFKPNIPGQLIGARVEVMVS
;
A
#
# COMPACT_ATOMS: atom_id res chain seq x y z
N MET A 1 -10.58 -17.46 -17.26
CA MET A 1 -10.09 -17.67 -15.88
C MET A 1 -8.93 -16.71 -15.64
N SER A 2 -9.19 -15.47 -15.17
CA SER A 2 -8.11 -14.52 -14.91
C SER A 2 -7.45 -14.84 -13.57
N ALA A 3 -6.24 -15.39 -13.62
CA ALA A 3 -5.42 -15.56 -12.43
C ALA A 3 -5.15 -14.17 -11.84
N THR A 4 -5.79 -13.86 -10.70
CA THR A 4 -5.56 -12.60 -10.00
C THR A 4 -4.16 -12.67 -9.39
N GLY A 5 -3.21 -11.96 -10.00
CA GLY A 5 -1.87 -11.84 -9.44
C GLY A 5 -1.93 -11.12 -8.10
N LYS A 6 -1.25 -11.65 -7.08
CA LYS A 6 -1.12 -10.97 -5.79
C LYS A 6 0.34 -10.59 -5.58
N LEU A 7 0.58 -9.30 -5.38
CA LEU A 7 1.89 -8.81 -4.92
C LEU A 7 1.82 -8.52 -3.44
N ILE A 8 2.91 -8.83 -2.75
CA ILE A 8 3.06 -8.57 -1.32
C ILE A 8 3.78 -7.24 -1.15
N GLY A 9 3.35 -6.46 -0.16
CA GLY A 9 4.04 -5.25 0.28
C GLY A 9 4.04 -5.12 1.80
N ILE A 10 4.69 -4.07 2.27
CA ILE A 10 4.81 -3.72 3.69
C ILE A 10 4.35 -2.27 3.87
N VAL A 11 3.56 -2.00 4.90
CA VAL A 11 3.21 -0.64 5.29
C VAL A 11 4.45 0.04 5.89
N LYS A 12 5.01 1.04 5.21
CA LYS A 12 6.17 1.78 5.74
C LYS A 12 5.74 2.84 6.76
N GLY A 13 4.54 3.40 6.60
CA GLY A 13 4.02 4.45 7.46
C GLY A 13 3.15 5.43 6.68
N TYR A 14 2.74 6.50 7.34
CA TYR A 14 2.01 7.58 6.66
C TYR A 14 2.96 8.51 5.92
N ARG A 15 2.44 9.15 4.87
CA ARG A 15 3.14 10.26 4.26
C ARG A 15 3.23 11.39 5.28
N ARG A 16 4.43 11.91 5.51
CA ARG A 16 4.69 12.97 6.48
C ARG A 16 5.68 13.99 5.94
N SER A 17 5.56 15.21 6.44
CA SER A 17 6.60 16.24 6.44
C SER A 17 7.27 16.25 7.83
N ARG A 18 8.18 17.19 8.07
CA ARG A 18 8.90 17.33 9.36
C ARG A 18 7.94 17.45 10.55
N ALA A 19 6.90 18.28 10.43
CA ALA A 19 5.94 18.56 11.51
C ALA A 19 4.50 18.09 11.25
N ARG A 20 4.19 17.60 10.04
CA ARG A 20 2.80 17.25 9.63
C ARG A 20 2.71 15.82 9.11
N GLN A 21 1.70 15.09 9.56
CA GLN A 21 1.37 13.76 9.03
C GLN A 21 0.07 13.80 8.23
N TYR A 22 0.06 13.13 7.07
CA TYR A 22 -1.10 12.99 6.20
C TYR A 22 -1.73 11.61 6.41
N ASN A 23 -2.66 11.51 7.36
CA ASN A 23 -3.22 10.22 7.82
C ASN A 23 -4.06 9.49 6.75
N ASN A 24 -4.44 10.18 5.68
CA ASN A 24 -5.17 9.61 4.55
C ASN A 24 -4.27 9.02 3.46
N GLN A 25 -2.94 9.19 3.57
CA GLN A 25 -1.97 8.75 2.58
C GLN A 25 -0.93 7.86 3.26
N VAL A 26 -0.85 6.62 2.81
CA VAL A 26 0.03 5.60 3.35
C VAL A 26 1.10 5.27 2.32
N LEU A 27 2.34 5.18 2.79
CA LEU A 27 3.47 4.70 2.02
C LEU A 27 3.53 3.17 2.15
N LEU A 28 3.45 2.49 1.02
CA LEU A 28 3.59 1.04 0.92
C LEU A 28 4.88 0.73 0.18
N HIS A 29 5.70 -0.13 0.74
CA HIS A 29 6.86 -0.71 0.07
C HIS A 29 6.44 -2.03 -0.58
N ILE A 30 6.52 -2.10 -1.90
CA ILE A 30 6.13 -3.30 -2.65
C ILE A 30 7.34 -4.21 -2.79
N LEU A 31 7.18 -5.48 -2.41
CA LEU A 31 8.22 -6.51 -2.54
C LEU A 31 8.17 -7.11 -3.96
N ALA A 32 8.39 -6.25 -4.96
CA ALA A 32 8.40 -6.62 -6.38
C ALA A 32 9.37 -5.73 -7.16
N ASP A 33 9.57 -6.08 -8.43
CA ASP A 33 10.43 -5.34 -9.34
C ASP A 33 9.91 -3.94 -9.65
N GLN A 34 10.86 -3.01 -9.83
CA GLN A 34 10.59 -1.60 -10.12
C GLN A 34 9.72 -1.39 -11.36
N LYS A 35 9.85 -2.27 -12.35
CA LYS A 35 9.12 -2.23 -13.62
C LYS A 35 7.61 -2.39 -13.43
N VAL A 36 7.18 -3.08 -12.38
CA VAL A 36 5.77 -3.37 -12.10
C VAL A 36 5.07 -2.20 -11.42
N LEU A 37 5.80 -1.28 -10.77
CA LEU A 37 5.17 -0.21 -9.99
C LEU A 37 4.25 0.71 -10.80
N GLY A 38 4.58 0.96 -12.07
CA GLY A 38 3.77 1.81 -12.95
C GLY A 38 2.37 1.24 -13.17
N SER A 39 2.24 -0.07 -13.36
CA SER A 39 0.95 -0.74 -13.58
C SER A 39 0.14 -0.92 -12.31
N LEU A 40 0.75 -0.75 -11.13
CA LEU A 40 0.04 -0.84 -9.84
C LEU A 40 -0.80 0.41 -9.53
N VAL A 41 -0.65 1.50 -10.28
CA VAL A 41 -1.46 2.71 -10.06
C VAL A 41 -2.93 2.39 -10.35
N GLY A 42 -3.81 2.63 -9.37
CA GLY A 42 -5.23 2.26 -9.44
C GLY A 42 -5.56 0.85 -8.93
N ALA A 43 -4.55 0.01 -8.69
CA ALA A 43 -4.74 -1.34 -8.16
C ALA A 43 -5.39 -1.34 -6.78
N LYS A 44 -6.17 -2.40 -6.50
CA LYS A 44 -6.79 -2.60 -5.19
C LYS A 44 -5.75 -3.10 -4.20
N VAL A 45 -5.77 -2.53 -3.00
CA VAL A 45 -4.88 -2.93 -1.90
C VAL A 45 -5.72 -3.38 -0.72
N VAL A 46 -5.30 -4.46 -0.08
CA VAL A 46 -5.93 -4.98 1.12
C VAL A 46 -4.86 -5.13 2.19
N ALA A 47 -5.12 -4.54 3.36
CA ALA A 47 -4.30 -4.71 4.54
C ALA A 47 -5.11 -5.47 5.61
N ARG A 48 -4.44 -6.34 6.36
CA ARG A 48 -5.06 -7.10 7.45
C ARG A 48 -4.30 -6.85 8.73
N ASP A 49 -5.06 -6.68 9.81
CA ASP A 49 -4.53 -6.56 11.17
C ASP A 49 -4.37 -7.95 11.80
N LEU A 50 -3.63 -8.04 12.91
CA LEU A 50 -3.52 -9.24 13.75
C LEU A 50 -4.87 -9.72 14.27
N HIS A 51 -5.82 -8.80 14.48
CA HIS A 51 -7.18 -9.11 14.95
C HIS A 51 -8.14 -9.51 13.83
N GLY A 52 -7.69 -9.62 12.59
CA GLY A 52 -8.52 -10.02 11.45
C GLY A 52 -9.30 -8.86 10.79
N ASN A 53 -9.12 -7.62 11.26
CA ASN A 53 -9.71 -6.44 10.63
C ASN A 53 -9.15 -6.24 9.22
N VAL A 54 -10.03 -6.01 8.25
CA VAL A 54 -9.65 -5.85 6.84
C VAL A 54 -9.83 -4.41 6.38
N TYR A 55 -8.75 -3.81 5.91
CA TYR A 55 -8.75 -2.45 5.37
C TYR A 55 -8.57 -2.51 3.86
N ARG A 56 -9.52 -1.92 3.14
CA ARG A 56 -9.50 -1.88 1.68
C ARG A 56 -9.08 -0.50 1.20
N GLY A 57 -8.26 -0.47 0.18
CA GLY A 57 -7.70 0.74 -0.37
C GLY A 57 -7.39 0.62 -1.85
N ARG A 58 -6.84 1.70 -2.38
CA ARG A 58 -6.32 1.76 -3.75
C ARG A 58 -4.98 2.47 -3.77
N VAL A 59 -4.13 2.06 -4.71
CA VAL A 59 -2.90 2.79 -5.02
C VAL A 59 -3.25 4.06 -5.79
N LEU A 60 -2.78 5.19 -5.30
CA LEU A 60 -3.00 6.50 -5.93
C LEU A 60 -1.91 6.84 -6.94
N LYS A 61 -0.65 6.63 -6.54
CA LYS A 61 0.53 6.98 -7.36
C LYS A 61 1.78 6.30 -6.85
N VAL A 62 2.81 6.26 -7.70
CA VAL A 62 4.16 5.88 -7.29
C VAL A 62 4.81 7.03 -6.53
N HIS A 63 5.46 6.74 -5.40
CA HIS A 63 6.23 7.72 -4.65
C HIS A 63 7.69 7.72 -5.08
N SER A 64 8.29 6.53 -5.20
CA SER A 64 9.68 6.36 -5.61
C SER A 64 9.86 5.01 -6.29
N PHE A 65 10.35 5.03 -7.52
CA PHE A 65 10.69 3.82 -8.28
C PHE A 65 11.90 3.11 -7.66
N ARG A 66 12.96 3.85 -7.30
CA ARG A 66 14.20 3.28 -6.74
C ARG A 66 13.97 2.45 -5.48
N ASN A 67 13.04 2.90 -4.63
CA ASN A 67 12.74 2.26 -3.35
C ASN A 67 11.46 1.40 -3.39
N CYS A 68 10.88 1.17 -4.58
CA CYS A 68 9.62 0.45 -4.76
C CYS A 68 8.50 0.94 -3.82
N VAL A 69 8.36 2.26 -3.63
CA VAL A 69 7.36 2.84 -2.73
C VAL A 69 6.19 3.42 -3.53
N VAL A 70 4.98 3.05 -3.14
CA VAL A 70 3.74 3.62 -3.66
C VAL A 70 2.97 4.35 -2.56
N VAL A 71 2.14 5.31 -2.96
CA VAL A 71 1.16 5.96 -2.09
C VAL A 71 -0.19 5.31 -2.29
N ALA A 72 -0.78 4.82 -1.20
CA ALA A 72 -2.13 4.28 -1.20
C ALA A 72 -3.05 5.07 -0.26
N ARG A 73 -4.35 4.98 -0.53
CA ARG A 73 -5.41 5.51 0.34
C ARG A 73 -6.36 4.38 0.69
N PHE A 74 -6.61 4.23 1.98
CA PHE A 74 -7.52 3.23 2.54
C PHE A 74 -8.83 3.87 2.98
N LYS A 75 -9.90 3.08 2.98
CA LYS A 75 -11.20 3.42 3.57
C LYS A 75 -11.69 2.21 4.39
N PRO A 76 -11.79 2.30 5.72
CA PRO A 76 -11.34 3.42 6.58
C PRO A 76 -9.81 3.59 6.55
N ASN A 77 -9.31 4.71 7.09
CA ASN A 77 -7.85 4.90 7.22
C ASN A 77 -7.28 3.79 8.12
N ILE A 78 -6.09 3.31 7.80
CA ILE A 78 -5.40 2.33 8.65
C ILE A 78 -5.02 2.98 9.99
N PRO A 79 -4.96 2.22 11.09
CA PRO A 79 -4.37 2.67 12.36
C PRO A 79 -2.84 2.63 12.29
N GLY A 80 -2.17 3.43 13.14
CA GLY A 80 -0.71 3.47 13.20
C GLY A 80 -0.07 2.17 13.69
N GLN A 81 -0.84 1.32 14.37
CA GLN A 81 -0.44 -0.03 14.78
C GLN A 81 -0.17 -0.96 13.58
N LEU A 82 -0.75 -0.63 12.42
CA LEU A 82 -0.61 -1.43 11.20
C LEU A 82 0.66 -1.11 10.40
N ILE A 83 1.51 -0.20 10.89
CA ILE A 83 2.82 0.09 10.30
C ILE A 83 3.73 -1.13 10.49
N GLY A 84 4.37 -1.56 9.41
CA GLY A 84 5.15 -2.79 9.35
C GLY A 84 4.35 -4.03 8.95
N ALA A 85 3.01 -3.95 8.94
CA ALA A 85 2.17 -5.07 8.54
C ALA A 85 2.25 -5.36 7.03
N ARG A 86 1.94 -6.60 6.68
CA ARG A 86 1.88 -7.08 5.29
C ARG A 86 0.61 -6.57 4.61
N VAL A 87 0.74 -6.20 3.34
CA VAL A 87 -0.37 -5.81 2.48
C VAL A 87 -0.38 -6.64 1.21
N GLU A 88 -1.58 -6.95 0.72
CA GLU A 88 -1.80 -7.62 -0.56
C GLU A 88 -2.26 -6.59 -1.59
N VAL A 89 -1.53 -6.47 -2.69
CA VAL A 89 -1.92 -5.68 -3.87
C VAL A 89 -2.44 -6.64 -4.93
N MET A 90 -3.69 -6.45 -5.33
CA MET A 90 -4.33 -7.24 -6.38
C MET A 90 -3.98 -6.64 -7.74
N VAL A 91 -3.25 -7.41 -8.54
CA VAL A 91 -2.94 -7.10 -9.94
C VAL A 91 -4.00 -7.78 -10.79
N SER A 92 -4.63 -7.00 -11.68
CA SER A 92 -5.66 -7.46 -12.62
C SER A 92 -5.06 -7.65 -14.00
#